data_AF-A0A100Y273-F1
#
_entry.id   AF-A0A100Y273-F1
#
_cell.length_a   1.000
_cell.length_b   1.000
_cell.length_c   1.000
_cell.angle_alpha   90.00
_cell.angle_beta   90.00
_cell.angle_gamma   90.00
#
_symmetry.space_group_name_H-M   'P 1'
#
loop_
_entity.id
_entity.type
_entity.pdbx_description
1 polymer ?
#
loop_
_entity_poly.entity_id
_entity_poly.type
_entity_poly.pdbx_seq_one_letter_code
_entity_poly.pdbx_strand_id
1 'polypeptide(L)'
;MTCGTGRGCVGTRMNNGVVAINHNKFMLFTETQGTERVVVQSSANLHAGRDGRLGWNNALVLAGNDAIYEAYEGYFEDLRARIPNNDYYKTGRPPLASGNAKIHFFPRAEAPGKNFYEDSSEDTISTILDNVQCHGNSVVGTTDTHRTRIRVSMTAFARPYLASKLNELDAAGCYVEVALTYSPPKDDGKYSFAEDSLNRLLAKTSSSYGGVITKYYCGQDATWIHDKFLLIEGKYYNTPDRKIVWTGSHNLTTNSLRQSDETLLQLEDPAVHDAYVAQYNKLRAATTHQPANGTPIACPRTPA
;
A
#
# COMPACT_ATOMS: atom_id res chain seq x y z
N MET A 1 -3.00 -4.63 25.20
CA MET A 1 -2.67 -6.05 24.99
C MET A 1 -1.35 -6.13 24.25
N THR A 2 -0.42 -7.01 24.64
CA THR A 2 0.86 -7.20 23.93
C THR A 2 0.84 -8.56 23.21
N CYS A 3 1.31 -8.60 21.96
CA CYS A 3 1.34 -9.80 21.12
C CYS A 3 2.46 -10.80 21.49
N GLY A 4 3.34 -10.42 22.43
CA GLY A 4 4.56 -11.16 22.77
C GLY A 4 5.80 -10.53 22.13
N THR A 5 6.98 -10.86 22.65
CA THR A 5 8.26 -10.33 22.17
C THR A 5 8.64 -10.97 20.83
N GLY A 6 9.04 -10.15 19.85
CA GLY A 6 9.59 -10.63 18.58
C GLY A 6 8.58 -11.28 17.63
N ARG A 7 7.29 -10.93 17.73
CA ARG A 7 6.22 -11.46 16.87
C ARG A 7 5.03 -10.51 16.78
N GLY A 8 4.20 -10.74 15.76
CA GLY A 8 2.81 -10.30 15.73
C GLY A 8 1.92 -11.15 16.62
N CYS A 9 0.67 -10.75 16.73
CA CYS A 9 -0.38 -11.47 17.42
C CYS A 9 -0.67 -12.77 16.68
N VAL A 10 -0.81 -12.73 15.35
CA VAL A 10 -1.05 -13.92 14.52
C VAL A 10 0.21 -14.30 13.74
N GLY A 11 0.85 -13.35 13.06
CA GLY A 11 2.10 -13.55 12.35
C GLY A 11 3.29 -13.76 13.30
N THR A 12 4.11 -14.79 13.05
CA THR A 12 5.24 -15.17 13.92
C THR A 12 6.55 -15.35 13.19
N ARG A 13 6.53 -15.32 11.86
CA ARG A 13 7.71 -15.60 11.03
C ARG A 13 8.78 -14.52 11.22
N MET A 14 10.02 -14.97 11.40
CA MET A 14 11.23 -14.15 11.30
C MET A 14 11.97 -14.50 10.02
N ASN A 15 12.45 -13.50 9.28
CA ASN A 15 13.28 -13.71 8.10
C ASN A 15 14.38 -12.66 8.02
N ASN A 16 15.63 -13.09 7.85
CA ASN A 16 16.81 -12.21 7.82
C ASN A 16 16.87 -11.19 8.98
N GLY A 17 16.56 -11.64 10.20
CA GLY A 17 16.57 -10.79 11.39
C GLY A 17 15.37 -9.84 11.53
N VAL A 18 14.48 -9.77 10.53
CA VAL A 18 13.24 -8.98 10.60
C VAL A 18 12.13 -9.85 11.19
N VAL A 19 11.54 -9.39 12.30
CA VAL A 19 10.43 -10.08 12.98
C VAL A 19 9.08 -9.63 12.44
N ALA A 20 8.07 -10.50 12.58
CA ALA A 20 6.67 -10.10 12.48
C ALA A 20 6.31 -9.11 13.60
N ILE A 21 5.39 -8.19 13.32
CA ILE A 21 4.81 -7.28 14.32
C ILE A 21 3.29 -7.21 14.11
N ASN A 22 2.57 -6.77 15.14
CA ASN A 22 1.21 -6.27 14.92
C ASN A 22 1.31 -4.83 14.43
N HIS A 23 1.05 -4.61 13.14
CA HIS A 23 1.19 -3.32 12.50
C HIS A 23 -0.16 -2.69 12.15
N ASN A 24 -1.27 -3.21 12.67
CA ASN A 24 -2.60 -2.66 12.42
C ASN A 24 -2.81 -1.25 13.00
N LYS A 25 -3.61 -0.44 12.30
CA LYS A 25 -4.19 0.82 12.79
C LYS A 25 -5.64 0.94 12.33
N PHE A 26 -6.51 0.17 12.97
CA PHE A 26 -7.94 0.28 12.78
C PHE A 26 -8.66 0.48 14.11
N MET A 27 -9.85 1.07 14.05
CA MET A 27 -10.75 1.25 15.19
C MET A 27 -12.15 0.81 14.78
N LEU A 28 -12.85 0.17 15.72
CA LEU A 28 -14.24 -0.22 15.57
C LEU A 28 -15.06 0.51 16.60
N PHE A 29 -16.16 1.11 16.16
CA PHE A 29 -17.15 1.72 17.03
C PHE A 29 -18.45 0.96 16.82
N THR A 30 -18.98 0.35 17.89
CA THR A 30 -20.33 -0.22 17.85
C THR A 30 -21.36 0.87 17.55
N GLU A 31 -21.12 2.08 18.05
CA GLU A 31 -21.85 3.30 17.70
C GLU A 31 -20.95 4.54 17.93
N THR A 32 -21.07 5.55 17.07
CA THR A 32 -20.48 6.88 17.29
C THR A 32 -21.35 7.95 16.62
N GLN A 33 -21.70 9.01 17.35
CA GLN A 33 -22.55 10.10 16.87
C GLN A 33 -23.86 9.61 16.21
N GLY A 34 -24.49 8.56 16.76
CA GLY A 34 -25.71 7.95 16.22
C GLY A 34 -25.51 7.09 14.96
N THR A 35 -24.27 6.87 14.52
CA THR A 35 -23.95 5.93 13.44
C THR A 35 -23.44 4.63 14.04
N GLU A 36 -24.13 3.52 13.78
CA GLU A 36 -23.75 2.20 14.23
C GLU A 36 -22.64 1.59 13.35
N ARG A 37 -21.88 0.66 13.93
CA ARG A 37 -20.94 -0.24 13.22
C ARG A 37 -19.97 0.49 12.29
N VAL A 38 -19.18 1.39 12.87
CA VAL A 38 -18.21 2.20 12.13
C VAL A 38 -16.83 1.57 12.18
N VAL A 39 -16.24 1.38 11.01
CA VAL A 39 -14.83 1.01 10.82
C VAL A 39 -14.03 2.26 10.50
N VAL A 40 -12.91 2.46 11.19
CA VAL A 40 -11.89 3.43 10.78
C VAL A 40 -10.62 2.66 10.45
N GLN A 41 -10.18 2.69 9.19
CA GLN A 41 -8.89 2.16 8.76
C GLN A 41 -7.93 3.32 8.52
N SER A 42 -6.76 3.32 9.16
CA SER A 42 -5.76 4.38 8.99
C SER A 42 -4.38 3.83 8.62
N SER A 43 -3.57 4.71 8.03
CA SER A 43 -2.13 4.49 7.89
C SER A 43 -1.33 4.96 9.10
N ALA A 44 -1.89 5.83 9.96
CA ALA A 44 -1.22 6.55 11.04
C ALA A 44 -1.16 5.76 12.34
N ASN A 45 0.00 5.79 13.01
CA ASN A 45 0.12 5.25 14.35
C ASN A 45 -0.56 6.19 15.36
N LEU A 46 -1.31 5.65 16.32
CA LEU A 46 -2.05 6.46 17.30
C LEU A 46 -1.16 6.95 18.45
N HIS A 47 -0.20 7.83 18.15
CA HIS A 47 0.62 8.52 19.16
C HIS A 47 1.10 9.89 18.67
N ALA A 48 1.75 10.65 19.54
CA ALA A 48 2.23 12.01 19.23
C ALA A 48 3.56 12.06 18.46
N GLY A 49 4.04 10.93 17.94
CA GLY A 49 5.32 10.82 17.25
C GLY A 49 5.23 11.15 15.76
N ARG A 50 6.35 10.91 15.06
CA ARG A 50 6.54 11.29 13.66
C ARG A 50 5.52 10.65 12.70
N ASP A 51 5.21 9.39 12.92
CA ASP A 51 4.25 8.52 12.21
C ASP A 51 2.79 8.70 12.65
N GLY A 52 2.54 9.44 13.73
CA GLY A 52 1.19 9.79 14.15
C GLY A 52 0.77 11.23 13.81
N ARG A 53 1.69 12.21 13.93
CA ARG A 53 1.34 13.65 13.79
C ARG A 53 2.08 14.42 12.70
N LEU A 54 3.24 13.94 12.23
CA LEU A 54 4.15 14.75 11.40
C LEU A 54 4.25 14.28 9.94
N GLY A 55 3.69 13.11 9.61
CA GLY A 55 3.63 12.59 8.25
C GLY A 55 2.33 12.95 7.53
N TRP A 56 2.35 12.90 6.21
CA TRP A 56 1.14 12.77 5.42
C TRP A 56 0.48 11.43 5.78
N ASN A 57 -0.69 11.48 6.37
CA ASN A 57 -1.45 10.33 6.84
C ASN A 57 -2.84 10.35 6.24
N ASN A 58 -3.47 9.17 6.14
CA ASN A 58 -4.84 9.05 5.69
C ASN A 58 -5.64 8.13 6.62
N ALA A 59 -6.95 8.29 6.57
CA ALA A 59 -7.89 7.39 7.20
C ALA A 59 -9.15 7.31 6.35
N LEU A 60 -9.72 6.11 6.28
CA LEU A 60 -10.99 5.82 5.65
C LEU A 60 -11.98 5.41 6.75
N VAL A 61 -13.11 6.12 6.80
CA VAL A 61 -14.23 5.80 7.68
C VAL A 61 -15.30 5.11 6.85
N LEU A 62 -15.69 3.89 7.24
CA LEU A 62 -16.71 3.10 6.59
C LEU A 62 -17.83 2.82 7.59
N ALA A 63 -19.06 3.15 7.20
CA ALA A 63 -20.29 2.80 7.90
C ALA A 63 -21.29 2.22 6.90
N GLY A 64 -22.34 1.56 7.39
CA GLY A 64 -23.37 0.95 6.55
C GLY A 64 -22.90 -0.31 5.80
N ASN A 65 -21.84 -0.97 6.27
CA ASN A 65 -21.36 -2.24 5.72
C ASN A 65 -21.05 -3.23 6.85
N ASP A 66 -22.11 -3.83 7.38
CA ASP A 66 -22.06 -4.73 8.53
C ASP A 66 -21.11 -5.92 8.32
N ALA A 67 -21.09 -6.51 7.13
CA ALA A 67 -20.20 -7.64 6.84
C ALA A 67 -18.72 -7.26 6.92
N ILE A 68 -18.34 -6.04 6.51
CA ILE A 68 -16.96 -5.56 6.67
C ILE A 68 -16.67 -5.26 8.14
N TYR A 69 -17.61 -4.64 8.86
CA TYR A 69 -17.45 -4.40 10.30
C TYR A 69 -17.23 -5.71 11.08
N GLU A 70 -18.09 -6.70 10.87
CA GLU A 70 -18.00 -8.02 11.51
C GLU A 70 -16.71 -8.76 11.13
N ALA A 71 -16.20 -8.56 9.90
CA ALA A 71 -14.91 -9.12 9.50
C ALA A 71 -13.75 -8.52 10.30
N TYR A 72 -13.74 -7.20 10.52
CA TYR A 72 -12.75 -6.56 11.38
C TYR A 72 -12.90 -6.96 12.85
N GLU A 73 -14.14 -7.07 13.34
CA GLU A 73 -14.41 -7.52 14.71
C GLU A 73 -13.86 -8.93 14.93
N GLY A 74 -14.18 -9.86 14.01
CA GLY A 74 -13.63 -11.20 14.05
C GLY A 74 -12.10 -11.23 13.94
N TYR A 75 -11.50 -10.37 13.11
CA TYR A 75 -10.04 -10.27 13.04
C TYR A 75 -9.43 -9.75 14.36
N PHE A 76 -10.08 -8.77 15.01
CA PHE A 76 -9.66 -8.27 16.31
C PHE A 76 -9.70 -9.37 17.39
N GLU A 77 -10.72 -10.23 17.35
CA GLU A 77 -10.84 -11.40 18.20
C GLU A 77 -9.72 -12.43 17.96
N ASP A 78 -9.33 -12.66 16.70
CA ASP A 78 -8.21 -13.55 16.37
C ASP A 78 -6.86 -12.96 16.83
N LEU A 79 -6.65 -11.65 16.67
CA LEU A 79 -5.49 -10.95 17.23
C LEU A 79 -5.45 -11.09 18.75
N ARG A 80 -6.60 -11.05 19.42
CA ARG A 80 -6.72 -11.25 20.87
C ARG A 80 -6.33 -12.66 21.30
N ALA A 81 -6.75 -13.66 20.53
CA ALA A 81 -6.45 -15.06 20.77
C ALA A 81 -4.95 -15.40 20.59
N ARG A 82 -4.24 -14.66 19.73
CA ARG A 82 -2.79 -14.77 19.48
C ARG A 82 -2.33 -16.15 18.98
N ILE A 83 -3.22 -16.84 18.28
CA ILE A 83 -2.92 -18.15 17.68
C ILE A 83 -2.02 -17.92 16.45
N PRO A 84 -0.81 -18.52 16.39
CA PRO A 84 0.08 -18.36 15.24
C PRO A 84 -0.55 -18.81 13.93
N ASN A 85 -0.51 -17.97 12.90
CA ASN A 85 -0.84 -18.36 11.53
C ASN A 85 -0.07 -17.48 10.51
N ASN A 86 0.95 -18.04 9.87
CA ASN A 86 1.79 -17.32 8.90
C ASN A 86 1.19 -17.29 7.47
N ASP A 87 0.02 -17.90 7.26
CA ASP A 87 -0.78 -17.80 6.04
C ASP A 87 -2.23 -17.42 6.36
N TYR A 88 -2.39 -16.49 7.30
CA TYR A 88 -3.67 -16.05 7.82
C TYR A 88 -4.61 -15.51 6.73
N TYR A 89 -4.04 -14.85 5.72
CA TYR A 89 -4.76 -14.37 4.54
C TYR A 89 -5.59 -15.46 3.85
N LYS A 90 -5.13 -16.71 3.83
CA LYS A 90 -5.83 -17.81 3.16
C LYS A 90 -6.55 -18.74 4.13
N THR A 91 -5.93 -19.02 5.26
CA THR A 91 -6.37 -20.10 6.18
C THR A 91 -7.03 -19.60 7.45
N GLY A 92 -6.87 -18.31 7.78
CA GLY A 92 -7.56 -17.66 8.89
C GLY A 92 -8.83 -16.97 8.40
N ARG A 93 -8.69 -15.72 7.94
CA ARG A 93 -9.79 -14.95 7.35
C ARG A 93 -9.49 -14.60 5.90
N PRO A 94 -9.98 -15.42 4.94
CA PRO A 94 -9.92 -15.10 3.52
C PRO A 94 -10.47 -13.70 3.21
N PRO A 95 -9.99 -13.04 2.15
CA PRO A 95 -10.51 -11.73 1.76
C PRO A 95 -12.03 -11.77 1.58
N LEU A 96 -12.71 -10.84 2.24
CA LEU A 96 -14.17 -10.72 2.20
C LEU A 96 -14.56 -9.51 1.38
N ALA A 97 -15.41 -9.70 0.38
CA ALA A 97 -16.05 -8.61 -0.35
C ALA A 97 -17.52 -8.46 0.08
N SER A 98 -17.98 -7.23 0.25
CA SER A 98 -19.36 -6.89 0.58
C SER A 98 -19.72 -5.53 -0.02
N GLY A 99 -20.72 -5.51 -0.90
CA GLY A 99 -21.11 -4.30 -1.63
C GLY A 99 -19.93 -3.73 -2.42
N ASN A 100 -19.61 -2.46 -2.18
CA ASN A 100 -18.51 -1.74 -2.81
C ASN A 100 -17.18 -1.82 -2.04
N ALA A 101 -17.07 -2.66 -1.01
CA ALA A 101 -15.88 -2.79 -0.19
C ALA A 101 -15.32 -4.21 -0.18
N LYS A 102 -14.02 -4.33 0.07
CA LYS A 102 -13.35 -5.62 0.26
C LYS A 102 -12.20 -5.50 1.24
N ILE A 103 -12.11 -6.40 2.22
CA ILE A 103 -11.06 -6.37 3.25
C ILE A 103 -10.11 -7.57 3.10
N HIS A 104 -8.83 -7.31 3.32
CA HIS A 104 -7.77 -8.31 3.36
C HIS A 104 -7.02 -8.23 4.70
N PHE A 105 -6.73 -9.40 5.28
CA PHE A 105 -5.95 -9.54 6.51
C PHE A 105 -4.66 -10.33 6.23
N PHE A 106 -3.56 -9.93 6.85
CA PHE A 106 -2.22 -10.50 6.64
C PHE A 106 -1.71 -11.16 7.93
N PRO A 107 -0.72 -12.07 7.85
CA PRO A 107 0.19 -12.38 6.72
C PRO A 107 -0.42 -13.25 5.61
N ARG A 108 0.13 -13.13 4.39
CA ARG A 108 -0.13 -14.01 3.22
C ARG A 108 1.15 -14.77 2.89
N ALA A 109 1.18 -16.09 2.94
CA ALA A 109 2.40 -16.84 2.62
C ALA A 109 2.71 -16.83 1.11
N GLU A 110 3.98 -16.97 0.76
CA GLU A 110 4.42 -17.29 -0.60
C GLU A 110 3.90 -18.67 -1.05
N ALA A 111 3.81 -18.87 -2.36
CA ALA A 111 3.49 -20.17 -2.92
C ALA A 111 4.59 -21.20 -2.58
N PRO A 112 4.23 -22.49 -2.42
CA PRO A 112 5.20 -23.53 -2.09
C PRO A 112 6.41 -23.54 -3.03
N GLY A 113 7.61 -23.51 -2.45
CA GLY A 113 8.89 -23.54 -3.19
C GLY A 113 9.27 -22.23 -3.89
N LYS A 114 8.47 -21.16 -3.78
CA LYS A 114 8.85 -19.84 -4.29
C LYS A 114 9.74 -19.09 -3.31
N ASN A 115 10.51 -18.13 -3.84
CA ASN A 115 11.35 -17.25 -3.05
C ASN A 115 10.49 -16.26 -2.26
N PHE A 116 10.74 -16.17 -0.95
CA PHE A 116 10.07 -15.28 -0.01
C PHE A 116 10.00 -13.81 -0.47
N TYR A 117 11.06 -13.31 -1.11
CA TYR A 117 11.18 -11.91 -1.54
C TYR A 117 10.70 -11.65 -2.98
N GLU A 118 10.48 -12.69 -3.79
CA GLU A 118 10.30 -12.55 -5.24
C GLU A 118 9.01 -13.19 -5.76
N ASP A 119 8.19 -13.78 -4.89
CA ASP A 119 6.91 -14.36 -5.29
C ASP A 119 5.80 -13.30 -5.50
N SER A 120 5.67 -12.83 -6.73
CA SER A 120 4.58 -11.94 -7.14
C SER A 120 3.22 -12.65 -7.30
N SER A 121 3.20 -13.97 -7.52
CA SER A 121 1.96 -14.72 -7.78
C SER A 121 1.03 -14.77 -6.56
N GLU A 122 1.62 -14.70 -5.36
CA GLU A 122 0.90 -14.58 -4.10
C GLU A 122 1.00 -13.19 -3.48
N ASP A 123 1.26 -12.15 -4.26
CA ASP A 123 1.26 -10.76 -3.79
C ASP A 123 -0.10 -10.10 -4.05
N THR A 124 -0.74 -9.59 -2.99
CA THR A 124 -2.06 -8.95 -3.08
C THR A 124 -2.06 -7.74 -4.01
N ILE A 125 -1.04 -6.89 -3.96
CA ILE A 125 -0.92 -5.71 -4.83
C ILE A 125 -0.58 -6.12 -6.26
N SER A 126 0.28 -7.12 -6.46
CA SER A 126 0.56 -7.65 -7.81
C SER A 126 -0.73 -8.15 -8.46
N THR A 127 -1.51 -8.98 -7.74
CA THR A 127 -2.79 -9.50 -8.26
C THR A 127 -3.83 -8.41 -8.49
N ILE A 128 -3.80 -7.31 -7.73
CA ILE A 128 -4.62 -6.13 -8.04
C ILE A 128 -4.14 -5.53 -9.36
N LEU A 129 -2.86 -5.23 -9.50
CA LEU A 129 -2.29 -4.60 -10.71
C LEU A 129 -2.44 -5.47 -11.98
N ASP A 130 -2.49 -6.79 -11.85
CA ASP A 130 -2.75 -7.71 -12.97
C ASP A 130 -4.14 -7.55 -13.59
N ASN A 131 -5.08 -6.98 -12.84
CA ASN A 131 -6.44 -6.74 -13.30
C ASN A 131 -6.68 -5.34 -13.87
N VAL A 132 -5.63 -4.53 -13.99
CA VAL A 132 -5.68 -3.22 -14.64
C VAL A 132 -5.58 -3.37 -16.15
N GLN A 133 -6.44 -2.68 -16.88
CA GLN A 133 -6.29 -2.46 -18.32
C GLN A 133 -6.10 -0.97 -18.58
N CYS A 134 -5.13 -0.59 -19.42
CA CYS A 134 -4.76 0.82 -19.59
C CYS A 134 -5.71 1.62 -20.48
N HIS A 135 -6.52 0.95 -21.30
CA HIS A 135 -7.39 1.56 -22.31
C HIS A 135 -8.82 1.04 -22.22
N GLY A 136 -9.75 1.75 -22.87
CA GLY A 136 -11.16 1.36 -23.00
C GLY A 136 -12.10 1.97 -21.96
N ASN A 137 -11.67 3.03 -21.28
CA ASN A 137 -12.55 3.91 -20.51
C ASN A 137 -13.18 4.97 -21.42
N SER A 138 -14.25 5.61 -20.95
CA SER A 138 -15.00 6.60 -21.70
C SER A 138 -15.36 7.86 -20.90
N VAL A 139 -15.20 7.82 -19.58
CA VAL A 139 -15.62 8.88 -18.65
C VAL A 139 -14.47 9.31 -17.74
N VAL A 140 -13.73 8.37 -17.16
CA VAL A 140 -12.65 8.66 -16.18
C VAL A 140 -11.27 8.43 -16.79
N GLY A 141 -10.21 8.69 -16.02
CA GLY A 141 -8.84 8.43 -16.44
C GLY A 141 -8.10 9.70 -16.89
N THR A 142 -7.17 9.59 -17.82
CA THR A 142 -6.49 10.76 -18.38
C THR A 142 -7.44 11.63 -19.22
N THR A 143 -7.17 12.93 -19.28
CA THR A 143 -8.06 13.90 -19.94
C THR A 143 -7.99 13.86 -21.47
N ASP A 144 -7.01 13.17 -22.04
CA ASP A 144 -6.80 13.02 -23.47
C ASP A 144 -7.60 11.84 -24.02
N THR A 145 -7.25 10.62 -23.63
CA THR A 145 -7.75 9.36 -24.20
C THR A 145 -8.31 8.42 -23.14
N HIS A 146 -8.64 8.95 -21.96
CA HIS A 146 -9.22 8.17 -20.85
C HIS A 146 -8.34 6.97 -20.46
N ARG A 147 -7.01 7.12 -20.50
CA ARG A 147 -6.09 6.07 -20.06
C ARG A 147 -6.25 5.86 -18.57
N THR A 148 -6.22 4.61 -18.12
CA THR A 148 -6.33 4.28 -16.69
C THR A 148 -5.19 4.95 -15.92
N ARG A 149 -5.54 5.67 -14.84
CA ARG A 149 -4.58 6.28 -13.93
C ARG A 149 -4.33 5.38 -12.73
N ILE A 150 -3.07 5.25 -12.35
CA ILE A 150 -2.63 4.52 -11.17
C ILE A 150 -1.85 5.50 -10.30
N ARG A 151 -2.23 5.62 -9.02
CA ARG A 151 -1.51 6.47 -8.07
C ARG A 151 -1.16 5.69 -6.81
N VAL A 152 0.10 5.72 -6.41
CA VAL A 152 0.58 5.07 -5.19
C VAL A 152 1.17 6.13 -4.27
N SER A 153 0.66 6.21 -3.03
CA SER A 153 1.30 6.96 -1.96
C SER A 153 1.72 5.99 -0.87
N MET A 154 3.03 5.87 -0.62
CA MET A 154 3.54 4.77 0.19
C MET A 154 4.68 5.17 1.12
N THR A 155 4.52 4.83 2.39
CA THR A 155 5.55 5.05 3.41
C THR A 155 6.83 4.28 3.10
N ALA A 156 6.70 2.98 2.80
CA ALA A 156 7.83 2.13 2.46
C ALA A 156 7.49 1.27 1.24
N PHE A 157 8.33 1.38 0.21
CA PHE A 157 8.25 0.59 -1.02
C PHE A 157 9.54 -0.20 -1.18
N ALA A 158 9.48 -1.50 -0.89
CA ALA A 158 10.61 -2.43 -0.92
C ALA A 158 10.21 -3.79 -1.52
N ARG A 159 9.42 -3.76 -2.60
CA ARG A 159 9.06 -4.92 -3.43
C ARG A 159 9.40 -4.61 -4.90
N PRO A 160 10.63 -4.86 -5.35
CA PRO A 160 11.10 -4.41 -6.67
C PRO A 160 10.26 -4.89 -7.85
N TYR A 161 9.65 -6.08 -7.76
CA TYR A 161 8.75 -6.57 -8.81
C TYR A 161 7.48 -5.72 -8.96
N LEU A 162 6.99 -5.06 -7.91
CA LEU A 162 5.88 -4.11 -8.03
C LEU A 162 6.32 -2.83 -8.74
N ALA A 163 7.55 -2.36 -8.49
CA ALA A 163 8.11 -1.22 -9.23
C ALA A 163 8.29 -1.55 -10.71
N SER A 164 8.74 -2.77 -11.04
CA SER A 164 8.76 -3.27 -12.43
C SER A 164 7.35 -3.34 -13.03
N LYS A 165 6.36 -3.90 -12.31
CA LYS A 165 4.98 -3.97 -12.78
C LYS A 165 4.37 -2.59 -13.08
N LEU A 166 4.68 -1.59 -12.27
CA LEU A 166 4.21 -0.21 -12.51
C LEU A 166 4.85 0.40 -13.76
N ASN A 167 6.13 0.13 -14.03
CA ASN A 167 6.76 0.51 -15.31
C ASN A 167 6.15 -0.23 -16.51
N GLU A 168 5.83 -1.51 -16.36
CA GLU A 168 5.15 -2.28 -17.41
C GLU A 168 3.76 -1.70 -17.73
N LEU A 169 3.00 -1.30 -16.70
CA LEU A 169 1.70 -0.66 -16.86
C LEU A 169 1.82 0.72 -17.51
N ASP A 170 2.82 1.52 -17.16
CA ASP A 170 3.12 2.78 -17.88
C ASP A 170 3.42 2.52 -19.37
N ALA A 171 4.32 1.57 -19.66
CA ALA A 171 4.67 1.20 -21.02
C ALA A 171 3.47 0.67 -21.83
N ALA A 172 2.50 0.03 -21.17
CA ALA A 172 1.24 -0.41 -21.76
C ALA A 172 0.23 0.74 -21.99
N GLY A 173 0.51 1.93 -21.47
CA GLY A 173 -0.26 3.15 -21.69
C GLY A 173 -1.01 3.69 -20.48
N CYS A 174 -0.90 3.07 -19.31
CA CYS A 174 -1.47 3.64 -18.09
C CYS A 174 -0.71 4.92 -17.72
N TYR A 175 -1.38 5.83 -17.00
CA TYR A 175 -0.72 7.00 -16.43
C TYR A 175 -0.37 6.71 -14.97
N VAL A 176 0.92 6.50 -14.70
CA VAL A 176 1.37 5.97 -13.41
C VAL A 176 2.13 7.02 -12.62
N GLU A 177 1.66 7.31 -11.41
CA GLU A 177 2.31 8.21 -10.46
C GLU A 177 2.63 7.47 -9.16
N VAL A 178 3.85 7.64 -8.65
CA VAL A 178 4.26 7.06 -7.36
C VAL A 178 4.89 8.16 -6.50
N ALA A 179 4.40 8.28 -5.27
CA ALA A 179 5.01 9.09 -4.23
C ALA A 179 5.38 8.20 -3.03
N LEU A 180 6.62 8.28 -2.56
CA LEU A 180 7.07 7.49 -1.40
C LEU A 180 7.98 8.23 -0.42
N THR A 181 8.13 7.69 0.78
CA THR A 181 9.31 8.01 1.61
C THR A 181 10.42 7.02 1.28
N TYR A 182 11.61 7.53 0.99
CA TYR A 182 12.81 6.74 0.81
C TYR A 182 13.80 6.99 1.95
N SER A 183 13.98 5.96 2.78
CA SER A 183 15.04 5.91 3.78
C SER A 183 16.22 5.13 3.18
N PRO A 184 17.33 5.80 2.83
CA PRO A 184 18.47 5.13 2.23
C PRO A 184 19.06 4.08 3.18
N PRO A 185 19.60 2.96 2.65
CA PRO A 185 20.36 2.03 3.46
C PRO A 185 21.66 2.69 3.97
N LYS A 186 22.32 2.04 4.93
CA LYS A 186 23.70 2.36 5.26
C LYS A 186 24.59 2.22 4.02
N ASP A 187 25.65 3.00 3.96
CA ASP A 187 26.65 2.88 2.89
C ASP A 187 27.63 1.73 3.14
N ASP A 188 27.10 0.51 3.26
CA ASP A 188 27.85 -0.72 3.57
C ASP A 188 27.93 -1.69 2.39
N GLY A 189 27.49 -1.26 1.20
CA GLY A 189 27.50 -2.05 -0.03
C GLY A 189 26.47 -3.18 -0.09
N LYS A 190 25.59 -3.33 0.91
CA LYS A 190 24.56 -4.36 0.90
C LYS A 190 23.40 -3.99 -0.02
N TYR A 191 22.82 -5.01 -0.64
CA TYR A 191 21.64 -4.85 -1.46
C TYR A 191 20.44 -4.35 -0.62
N SER A 192 19.71 -3.38 -1.17
CA SER A 192 18.51 -2.82 -0.55
C SER A 192 17.33 -2.93 -1.52
N PHE A 193 16.31 -3.66 -1.11
CA PHE A 193 15.06 -3.77 -1.87
C PHE A 193 14.36 -2.41 -2.04
N ALA A 194 14.50 -1.50 -1.07
CA ALA A 194 13.93 -0.16 -1.16
C ALA A 194 14.65 0.68 -2.23
N GLU A 195 15.98 0.57 -2.27
CA GLU A 195 16.79 1.23 -3.29
C GLU A 195 16.54 0.66 -4.68
N ASP A 196 16.49 -0.66 -4.84
CA ASP A 196 16.17 -1.29 -6.12
C ASP A 196 14.75 -0.89 -6.59
N SER A 197 13.78 -0.85 -5.68
CA SER A 197 12.43 -0.37 -6.00
C SER A 197 12.45 1.07 -6.51
N LEU A 198 13.13 1.98 -5.82
CA LEU A 198 13.20 3.39 -6.24
C LEU A 198 13.99 3.56 -7.54
N ASN A 199 15.09 2.85 -7.73
CA ASN A 199 15.86 2.87 -8.99
C ASN A 199 15.03 2.36 -10.18
N ARG A 200 14.19 1.34 -9.99
CA ARG A 200 13.26 0.87 -11.03
C ARG A 200 12.20 1.91 -11.35
N LEU A 201 11.62 2.54 -10.33
CA LEU A 201 10.64 3.62 -10.52
C LEU A 201 11.23 4.85 -11.22
N LEU A 202 12.53 5.10 -11.04
CA LEU A 202 13.29 6.16 -11.69
C LEU A 202 14.02 5.69 -12.95
N ALA A 203 13.79 4.48 -13.45
CA ALA A 203 14.56 3.96 -14.57
C ALA A 203 14.38 4.83 -15.81
N LYS A 204 15.48 5.13 -16.52
CA LYS A 204 15.40 5.81 -17.81
C LYS A 204 14.53 4.98 -18.76
N THR A 205 13.62 5.64 -19.46
CA THR A 205 12.68 4.99 -20.38
C THR A 205 12.70 5.64 -21.75
N SER A 206 12.38 4.84 -22.77
CA SER A 206 12.07 5.29 -24.13
C SER A 206 10.58 5.07 -24.48
N SER A 207 9.76 4.69 -23.49
CA SER A 207 8.30 4.60 -23.63
C SER A 207 7.73 5.93 -24.12
N SER A 208 6.78 5.88 -25.04
CA SER A 208 6.01 7.04 -25.48
C SER A 208 5.19 7.69 -24.36
N TYR A 209 4.99 6.97 -23.25
CA TYR A 209 4.23 7.44 -22.08
C TYR A 209 5.11 8.10 -21.01
N GLY A 210 6.44 8.10 -21.20
CA GLY A 210 7.37 8.88 -20.37
C GLY A 210 7.83 8.19 -19.08
N GLY A 211 7.30 7.01 -18.74
CA GLY A 211 7.66 6.25 -17.55
C GLY A 211 6.89 6.71 -16.32
N VAL A 212 7.08 5.97 -15.23
CA VAL A 212 6.45 6.30 -13.95
C VAL A 212 6.88 7.69 -13.50
N ILE A 213 5.91 8.52 -13.10
CA ILE A 213 6.18 9.82 -12.48
C ILE A 213 6.45 9.59 -11.00
N THR A 214 7.71 9.61 -10.62
CA THR A 214 8.16 9.29 -9.27
C THR A 214 8.52 10.53 -8.49
N LYS A 215 7.97 10.66 -7.28
CA LYS A 215 8.35 11.68 -6.30
C LYS A 215 8.68 11.03 -4.96
N TYR A 216 9.57 11.63 -4.19
CA TYR A 216 9.89 11.07 -2.89
C TYR A 216 10.30 12.12 -1.86
N TYR A 217 10.13 11.75 -0.59
CA TYR A 217 10.77 12.42 0.53
C TYR A 217 11.95 11.57 0.98
N CYS A 218 13.05 12.20 1.38
CA CYS A 218 14.13 11.49 2.06
C CYS A 218 13.73 11.19 3.50
N GLY A 219 14.21 10.06 4.03
CA GLY A 219 13.87 9.63 5.39
C GLY A 219 14.23 10.63 6.49
N GLN A 220 15.13 11.58 6.23
CA GLN A 220 15.54 12.65 7.14
C GLN A 220 14.75 13.95 6.98
N ASP A 221 13.85 14.03 5.99
CA ASP A 221 13.04 15.23 5.77
C ASP A 221 12.09 15.47 6.96
N ALA A 222 11.88 16.75 7.27
CA ALA A 222 11.00 17.17 8.36
C ALA A 222 9.54 16.73 8.17
N THR A 223 9.10 16.64 6.91
CA THR A 223 7.83 16.05 6.49
C THR A 223 8.13 14.82 5.65
N TRP A 224 7.26 13.82 5.71
CA TRP A 224 7.44 12.55 5.03
C TRP A 224 6.07 11.93 4.72
N ILE A 225 6.06 10.96 3.83
CA ILE A 225 4.86 10.19 3.50
C ILE A 225 4.71 9.08 4.52
N HIS A 226 3.63 9.12 5.29
CA HIS A 226 3.16 8.01 6.10
C HIS A 226 1.83 7.41 5.58
N ASP A 227 1.43 7.84 4.38
CA ASP A 227 0.33 7.28 3.62
C ASP A 227 0.68 5.89 3.11
N LYS A 228 -0.38 5.10 2.91
CA LYS A 228 -0.33 3.72 2.43
C LYS A 228 -1.61 3.49 1.64
N PHE A 229 -1.60 3.93 0.38
CA PHE A 229 -2.73 3.71 -0.51
C PHE A 229 -2.32 3.51 -1.97
N LEU A 230 -3.20 2.81 -2.69
CA LEU A 230 -3.21 2.65 -4.13
C LEU A 230 -4.57 3.14 -4.65
N LEU A 231 -4.56 3.97 -5.68
CA LEU A 231 -5.75 4.45 -6.37
C LEU A 231 -5.74 3.93 -7.81
N ILE A 232 -6.86 3.41 -8.28
CA ILE A 232 -7.10 3.08 -9.68
C ILE A 232 -8.32 3.86 -10.15
N GLU A 233 -8.11 4.64 -11.21
CA GLU A 233 -9.14 5.40 -11.91
C GLU A 233 -9.13 4.98 -13.38
N GLY A 234 -10.03 4.08 -13.76
CA GLY A 234 -10.12 3.53 -15.10
C GLY A 234 -10.59 2.09 -15.13
N LYS A 235 -10.05 1.28 -16.05
CA LYS A 235 -10.56 -0.04 -16.37
C LYS A 235 -9.92 -1.08 -15.46
N TYR A 236 -10.77 -1.75 -14.68
CA TYR A 236 -10.36 -2.71 -13.67
C TYR A 236 -11.30 -3.92 -13.65
N TYR A 237 -10.74 -5.14 -13.71
CA TYR A 237 -11.51 -6.37 -13.94
C TYR A 237 -12.44 -6.27 -15.16
N ASN A 238 -11.90 -5.86 -16.31
CA ASN A 238 -12.63 -5.70 -17.57
C ASN A 238 -13.80 -4.71 -17.55
N THR A 239 -14.05 -4.04 -16.44
CA THR A 239 -15.12 -3.05 -16.29
C THR A 239 -14.50 -1.66 -16.38
N PRO A 240 -14.92 -0.82 -17.35
CA PRO A 240 -14.37 0.52 -17.54
C PRO A 240 -14.86 1.49 -16.47
N ASP A 241 -14.22 2.65 -16.40
CA ASP A 241 -14.72 3.82 -15.70
C ASP A 241 -14.89 3.68 -14.18
N ARG A 242 -14.02 2.89 -13.54
CA ARG A 242 -14.04 2.64 -12.10
C ARG A 242 -13.13 3.58 -11.32
N LYS A 243 -13.49 3.84 -10.06
CA LYS A 243 -12.71 4.64 -9.11
C LYS A 243 -12.58 3.90 -7.79
N ILE A 244 -11.40 3.38 -7.51
CA ILE A 244 -11.19 2.42 -6.42
C ILE A 244 -9.98 2.82 -5.58
N VAL A 245 -10.16 2.78 -4.27
CA VAL A 245 -9.15 3.03 -3.25
C VAL A 245 -8.78 1.72 -2.60
N TRP A 246 -7.48 1.45 -2.43
CA TRP A 246 -6.98 0.49 -1.46
C TRP A 246 -6.14 1.22 -0.43
N THR A 247 -6.43 1.03 0.85
CA THR A 247 -5.71 1.69 1.94
C THR A 247 -5.64 0.81 3.19
N GLY A 248 -4.62 1.02 4.01
CA GLY A 248 -4.55 0.38 5.31
C GLY A 248 -3.22 0.59 6.01
N SER A 249 -2.84 -0.39 6.83
CA SER A 249 -1.55 -0.37 7.52
C SER A 249 -0.42 -0.96 6.68
N HIS A 250 -0.76 -1.66 5.60
CA HIS A 250 0.13 -2.47 4.78
C HIS A 250 1.10 -1.63 3.94
N ASN A 251 2.38 -1.65 4.29
CA ASN A 251 3.44 -1.10 3.45
C ASN A 251 3.70 -1.99 2.23
N LEU A 252 4.32 -1.45 1.17
CA LEU A 252 4.79 -2.27 0.04
C LEU A 252 6.13 -2.95 0.34
N THR A 253 6.20 -3.68 1.45
CA THR A 253 7.37 -4.44 1.89
C THR A 253 7.04 -5.92 2.03
N THR A 254 8.04 -6.79 1.89
CA THR A 254 7.85 -8.23 2.12
C THR A 254 7.43 -8.55 3.56
N ASN A 255 7.85 -7.76 4.55
CA ASN A 255 7.44 -7.95 5.95
C ASN A 255 5.94 -7.73 6.14
N SER A 256 5.39 -6.63 5.62
CA SER A 256 3.93 -6.38 5.65
C SER A 256 3.13 -7.44 4.88
N LEU A 257 3.69 -8.01 3.81
CA LEU A 257 3.04 -9.07 3.05
C LEU A 257 3.07 -10.44 3.73
N ARG A 258 4.25 -10.89 4.16
CA ARG A 258 4.52 -12.29 4.49
C ARG A 258 4.66 -12.57 5.99
N GLN A 259 4.75 -11.54 6.83
CA GLN A 259 5.11 -11.73 8.25
C GLN A 259 4.16 -11.03 9.22
N SER A 260 3.91 -9.74 9.02
CA SER A 260 3.23 -8.90 10.02
C SER A 260 1.71 -8.97 9.93
N ASP A 261 1.06 -8.69 11.06
CA ASP A 261 -0.38 -8.49 11.09
C ASP A 261 -0.69 -7.13 10.47
N GLU A 262 -1.43 -7.15 9.36
CA GLU A 262 -1.78 -5.95 8.60
C GLU A 262 -3.21 -6.04 8.07
N THR A 263 -3.73 -4.89 7.66
CA THR A 263 -5.02 -4.74 7.00
C THR A 263 -4.86 -3.96 5.69
N LEU A 264 -5.63 -4.34 4.67
CA LEU A 264 -5.79 -3.59 3.42
C LEU A 264 -7.28 -3.58 3.04
N LEU A 265 -7.91 -2.42 3.17
CA LEU A 265 -9.30 -2.17 2.81
C LEU A 265 -9.37 -1.59 1.39
N GLN A 266 -10.16 -2.22 0.55
CA GLN A 266 -10.63 -1.71 -0.72
C GLN A 266 -11.98 -1.02 -0.54
N LEU A 267 -12.17 0.13 -1.19
CA LEU A 267 -13.47 0.79 -1.35
C LEU A 267 -13.62 1.36 -2.76
N GLU A 268 -14.73 1.05 -3.41
CA GLU A 268 -15.15 1.67 -4.67
C GLU A 268 -16.21 2.73 -4.39
N ASP A 269 -15.76 3.97 -4.31
CA ASP A 269 -16.61 5.15 -4.11
C ASP A 269 -15.93 6.34 -4.80
N PRO A 270 -16.57 6.96 -5.82
CA PRO A 270 -15.98 8.08 -6.54
C PRO A 270 -15.62 9.28 -5.66
N ALA A 271 -16.43 9.61 -4.66
CA ALA A 271 -16.20 10.77 -3.80
C ALA A 271 -15.02 10.52 -2.84
N VAL A 272 -14.95 9.32 -2.25
CA VAL A 272 -13.80 8.92 -1.42
C VAL A 272 -12.53 8.86 -2.27
N HIS A 273 -12.58 8.25 -3.45
CA HIS A 273 -11.46 8.22 -4.38
C HIS A 273 -10.95 9.63 -4.70
N ASP A 274 -11.84 10.56 -5.05
CA ASP A 274 -11.45 11.91 -5.41
C ASP A 274 -10.89 12.71 -4.22
N ALA A 275 -11.34 12.42 -3.00
CA ALA A 275 -10.72 12.95 -1.78
C ALA A 275 -9.27 12.45 -1.60
N TYR A 276 -9.01 11.16 -1.85
CA TYR A 276 -7.66 10.59 -1.86
C TYR A 276 -6.78 11.20 -2.98
N VAL A 277 -7.34 11.44 -4.17
CA VAL A 277 -6.63 12.15 -5.25
C VAL A 277 -6.29 13.57 -4.85
N ALA A 278 -7.20 14.29 -4.20
CA ALA A 278 -6.94 15.65 -3.70
C ALA A 278 -5.81 15.67 -2.66
N GLN A 279 -5.78 14.70 -1.73
CA GLN A 279 -4.67 14.53 -0.80
C GLN A 279 -3.36 14.20 -1.51
N TYR A 280 -3.38 13.24 -2.45
CA TYR A 280 -2.22 12.88 -3.26
C TYR A 280 -1.63 14.10 -3.96
N ASN A 281 -2.48 14.94 -4.58
CA ASN A 281 -2.05 16.14 -5.28
C ASN A 281 -1.39 17.18 -4.35
N LYS A 282 -1.89 17.36 -3.12
CA LYS A 282 -1.27 18.25 -2.12
C LYS A 282 0.13 17.77 -1.73
N LEU A 283 0.25 16.50 -1.38
CA LEU A 283 1.52 15.85 -1.06
C LEU A 283 2.51 15.93 -2.25
N ARG A 284 2.01 15.66 -3.46
CA ARG A 284 2.78 15.65 -4.70
C ARG A 284 3.29 17.05 -5.06
N ALA A 285 2.58 18.11 -4.67
CA ALA A 285 3.00 19.49 -4.84
C ALA A 285 4.01 19.94 -3.76
N ALA A 286 3.92 19.40 -2.56
CA ALA A 286 4.76 19.78 -1.41
C ALA A 286 6.12 19.08 -1.35
N THR A 287 6.30 17.97 -2.07
CA THR A 287 7.57 17.20 -2.04
C THR A 287 8.71 17.90 -2.78
N THR A 288 9.92 17.81 -2.24
CA THR A 288 11.13 18.47 -2.73
C THR A 288 11.94 17.63 -3.72
N HIS A 289 11.72 16.32 -3.80
CA HIS A 289 12.42 15.46 -4.77
C HIS A 289 11.48 14.98 -5.87
N GLN A 290 11.64 15.59 -7.05
CA GLN A 290 10.85 15.31 -8.26
C GLN A 290 11.79 15.08 -9.46
N PRO A 291 12.73 14.13 -9.38
CA PRO A 291 13.68 13.91 -10.46
C PRO A 291 13.02 13.43 -11.76
N ALA A 292 13.67 13.72 -12.88
CA ALA A 292 13.34 13.06 -14.14
C ALA A 292 13.82 11.60 -14.13
N ASN A 293 13.15 10.73 -14.89
CA ASN A 293 13.59 9.35 -15.09
C ASN A 293 15.03 9.28 -15.61
N GLY A 294 15.85 8.45 -14.98
CA GLY A 294 17.29 8.29 -15.18
C GLY A 294 18.16 9.15 -14.25
N THR A 295 17.57 10.04 -13.46
CA THR A 295 18.32 10.88 -12.52
C THR A 295 18.65 10.07 -11.25
N PRO A 296 19.91 10.10 -10.77
CA PRO A 296 20.30 9.40 -9.53
C PRO A 296 19.51 9.86 -8.30
N ILE A 297 19.34 8.96 -7.33
CA ILE A 297 18.68 9.25 -6.06
C ILE A 297 19.52 10.25 -5.25
N ALA A 298 18.88 11.33 -4.82
CA ALA A 298 19.55 12.44 -4.11
C ALA A 298 19.51 12.36 -2.57
N CYS A 299 19.02 11.26 -1.97
CA CYS A 299 18.97 11.14 -0.51
C CYS A 299 20.32 10.73 0.08
N PRO A 300 20.85 11.47 1.08
CA PRO A 300 22.15 11.17 1.67
C PRO A 300 22.13 9.86 2.44
N ARG A 301 23.09 8.97 2.16
CA ARG A 301 23.32 7.76 2.96
C ARG A 301 24.06 8.09 4.25
N THR A 302 23.79 7.34 5.31
CA THR A 302 24.64 7.35 6.49
C THR A 302 25.88 6.49 6.25
N PRO A 303 27.08 6.90 6.71
CA PRO A 303 28.27 6.03 6.69
C PRO A 303 28.01 4.68 7.37
N ALA A 304 28.78 3.66 6.98
CA ALA A 304 28.69 2.29 7.52
C ALA A 304 28.84 2.23 9.05
#